data_AF-A0A355UI22-F1
#
_entry.id   AF-A0A355UI22-F1
#
_cell.length_a   1.000
_cell.length_b   1.000
_cell.length_c   1.000
_cell.angle_alpha   90.00
_cell.angle_beta   90.00
_cell.angle_gamma   90.00
#
_symmetry.space_group_name_H-M   'P 1'
#
loop_
_entity.id
_entity.type
_entity.pdbx_description
1 polymer ?
#
loop_
_entity_poly.entity_id
_entity_poly.type
_entity_poly.pdbx_seq_one_letter_code
_entity_poly.pdbx_strand_id
1 'polypeptide(L)'
;QVAVLVPTTILAYQHFKTFSSRLENMPCRVDYVNRFRSAKETREILNDLKAGKIDILIGTHKLLSKEIEFKDLGLFIIDEEHKFGVAMKEKLKKLKVNIDTLTLTATPIPRTLQFSLMGARDLSIINTAPPNRQPIQTQISTFDEEVIRDAIHYEISRGGQVYLVHNRVQNIEEIAGMVRRLVPSAKVVVGHGQMKGEELEDVMYNFIEGEFDVLVSTTIVENGLDIPNANTIIINEAQNFGLSDLHQLRGRVGRSNKKAFCYLLIPPLSLITEEARKRLKAIEDFSSIGSGFSIAMRDLDIRGAGNILGAEQSGFISEIGFEMYHKILNEAIEELKQTEFKELFKDEQNQTLAEGTLAKECNIETDLEVLIPDSYVSSTVERLNLYKELDSLSTPGELQEFASQLKDRFGTIPEQTLELIETIKLRQKAREMGIEKLVLKRDRMIATIAFERGSSYFESPTFTNILLFAQAYPNILQLKESEEKLSIVFSPIKSISQALKTLSQITNLQ
;
A
#
# COMPACT_ATOMS: atom_id res chain seq x y z
N GLN A 1 27.64 -9.43 16.51
CA GLN A 1 28.03 -8.57 15.36
C GLN A 1 26.85 -8.43 14.41
N VAL A 2 26.84 -7.39 13.58
CA VAL A 2 25.80 -7.05 12.60
C VAL A 2 26.45 -6.88 11.22
N ALA A 3 25.79 -7.39 10.19
CA ALA A 3 26.20 -7.17 8.79
C ALA A 3 25.11 -6.38 8.05
N VAL A 4 25.53 -5.34 7.32
CA VAL A 4 24.63 -4.51 6.50
C VAL A 4 25.02 -4.67 5.04
N LEU A 5 24.19 -5.38 4.28
CA LEU A 5 24.37 -5.64 2.87
C LEU A 5 23.62 -4.60 2.02
N VAL A 6 24.36 -3.94 1.15
CA VAL A 6 23.84 -2.89 0.26
C VAL A 6 24.24 -3.17 -1.21
N PRO A 7 23.49 -2.68 -2.21
CA PRO A 7 23.76 -3.00 -3.60
C PRO A 7 24.96 -2.23 -4.18
N THR A 8 25.25 -1.02 -3.69
CA THR A 8 26.29 -0.14 -4.25
C THR A 8 27.33 0.27 -3.20
N THR A 9 28.55 0.55 -3.66
CA THR A 9 29.67 1.01 -2.81
C THR A 9 29.39 2.38 -2.17
N ILE A 10 28.61 3.20 -2.87
CA ILE A 10 28.22 4.54 -2.41
C ILE A 10 27.19 4.43 -1.30
N LEU A 11 26.19 3.56 -1.43
CA LEU A 11 25.27 3.25 -0.32
C LEU A 11 26.03 2.71 0.89
N ALA A 12 27.06 1.88 0.69
CA ALA A 12 27.86 1.36 1.81
C ALA A 12 28.54 2.50 2.57
N TYR A 13 29.07 3.48 1.84
CA TYR A 13 29.69 4.66 2.43
C TYR A 13 28.66 5.58 3.13
N GLN A 14 27.48 5.77 2.53
CA GLN A 14 26.42 6.57 3.11
C GLN A 14 25.90 5.97 4.43
N HIS A 15 25.65 4.66 4.43
CA HIS A 15 25.30 3.93 5.65
C HIS A 15 26.43 4.06 6.67
N PHE A 16 27.69 3.90 6.27
CA PHE A 16 28.83 4.08 7.18
C PHE A 16 28.86 5.47 7.83
N LYS A 17 28.71 6.56 7.06
CA LYS A 17 28.61 7.93 7.62
C LYS A 17 27.46 8.04 8.63
N THR A 18 26.30 7.51 8.26
CA THR A 18 25.07 7.60 9.08
C THR A 18 25.20 6.79 10.38
N PHE A 19 25.62 5.54 10.31
CA PHE A 19 25.85 4.68 11.48
C PHE A 19 26.94 5.26 12.39
N SER A 20 28.06 5.71 11.80
CA SER A 20 29.17 6.28 12.58
C SER A 20 28.76 7.55 13.32
N SER A 21 28.04 8.46 12.67
CA SER A 21 27.52 9.67 13.32
C SER A 21 26.46 9.36 14.38
N ARG A 22 25.56 8.41 14.10
CA ARG A 22 24.48 8.05 15.05
C ARG A 22 25.00 7.36 16.31
N LEU A 23 26.08 6.59 16.17
CA LEU A 23 26.68 5.76 17.23
C LEU A 23 27.96 6.35 17.81
N GLU A 24 28.30 7.60 17.52
CA GLU A 24 29.54 8.26 17.94
C GLU A 24 29.76 8.21 19.46
N ASN A 25 28.68 8.31 20.24
CA ASN A 25 28.72 8.28 21.71
C ASN A 25 28.50 6.87 22.29
N MET A 26 28.51 5.83 21.46
CA MET A 26 28.36 4.43 21.88
C MET A 26 29.67 3.67 21.66
N PRO A 27 30.00 2.68 22.51
CA PRO A 27 31.19 1.85 22.33
C PRO A 27 30.95 0.79 21.23
N CYS A 28 30.56 1.24 20.04
CA CYS A 28 30.29 0.38 18.89
C CYS A 28 31.23 0.76 17.75
N ARG A 29 32.04 -0.20 17.29
CA ARG A 29 32.91 0.02 16.14
C ARG A 29 32.17 -0.33 14.84
N VAL A 30 31.94 0.70 14.02
CA VAL A 30 31.37 0.59 12.68
C VAL A 30 32.51 0.69 11.66
N ASP A 31 32.52 -0.21 10.68
CA ASP A 31 33.43 -0.11 9.54
C ASP A 31 32.74 -0.54 8.24
N TYR A 32 33.39 -0.28 7.11
CA TYR A 32 32.87 -0.64 5.80
C TYR A 32 33.92 -1.26 4.89
N VAL A 33 33.48 -2.21 4.06
CA VAL A 33 34.30 -2.86 3.03
C VAL A 33 33.70 -2.56 1.67
N ASN A 34 34.40 -1.71 0.91
CA ASN A 34 34.11 -1.44 -0.49
C ASN A 34 35.42 -1.34 -1.28
N ARG A 35 35.35 -0.82 -2.51
CA ARG A 35 36.52 -0.69 -3.39
C ARG A 35 37.45 0.48 -3.06
N PHE A 36 36.96 1.49 -2.33
CA PHE A 36 37.73 2.69 -2.02
C PHE A 36 38.77 2.44 -0.91
N ARG A 37 38.68 1.29 -0.23
CA ARG A 37 39.69 0.84 0.73
C ARG A 37 40.84 0.15 0.01
N SER A 38 42.06 0.46 0.46
CA SER A 38 43.28 -0.23 0.01
C SER A 38 43.26 -1.71 0.44
N ALA A 39 44.08 -2.52 -0.24
CA ALA A 39 44.23 -3.93 0.10
C ALA A 39 44.78 -4.13 1.53
N LYS A 40 45.59 -3.18 2.01
CA LYS A 40 46.13 -3.22 3.38
C LYS A 40 45.02 -3.00 4.41
N GLU A 41 44.24 -1.92 4.26
CA GLU A 41 43.11 -1.64 5.14
C GLU A 41 42.08 -2.76 5.14
N THR A 42 41.77 -3.32 3.97
CA THR A 42 40.82 -4.43 3.86
C THR A 42 41.27 -5.65 4.68
N ARG A 43 42.56 -6.01 4.63
CA ARG A 43 43.10 -7.12 5.44
C ARG A 43 43.02 -6.84 6.94
N GLU A 44 43.30 -5.60 7.36
CA GLU A 44 43.18 -5.20 8.76
C GLU A 44 41.73 -5.29 9.25
N ILE A 45 40.77 -4.82 8.45
CA ILE A 45 39.34 -4.92 8.73
C ILE A 45 38.90 -6.37 8.87
N LEU A 46 39.32 -7.27 7.97
CA LEU A 46 38.97 -8.69 8.02
C LEU A 46 39.52 -9.38 9.28
N ASN A 47 40.76 -9.07 9.67
CA ASN A 47 41.37 -9.61 10.89
C ASN A 47 40.64 -9.11 12.14
N ASP A 48 40.30 -7.83 12.20
CA ASP A 48 39.56 -7.24 13.32
C ASP A 48 38.12 -7.75 13.40
N LEU A 49 37.48 -8.02 12.25
CA LEU A 49 36.15 -8.64 12.18
C LEU A 49 36.16 -10.04 12.78
N LYS A 50 37.14 -10.87 12.40
CA LYS A 50 37.30 -12.23 12.90
C LYS A 50 37.65 -12.25 14.39
N ALA A 51 38.40 -11.26 14.87
CA ALA A 51 38.66 -11.08 16.30
C ALA A 51 37.43 -10.60 17.10
N GLY A 52 36.38 -10.13 16.42
CA GLY A 52 35.18 -9.57 17.04
C GLY A 52 35.36 -8.14 17.56
N LYS A 53 36.34 -7.39 17.04
CA LYS A 53 36.54 -5.97 17.39
C LYS A 53 35.62 -5.03 16.61
N ILE A 54 35.04 -5.50 15.50
CA ILE A 54 34.10 -4.75 14.67
C ILE A 54 32.70 -5.27 14.97
N ASP A 55 31.83 -4.38 15.43
CA ASP A 55 30.45 -4.70 15.80
C ASP A 55 29.53 -4.65 14.59
N ILE A 56 29.70 -3.65 13.72
CA ILE A 56 28.87 -3.43 12.53
C ILE A 56 29.78 -3.35 11.30
N LEU A 57 29.57 -4.26 10.35
CA LEU A 57 30.26 -4.25 9.07
C LEU A 57 29.30 -3.95 7.92
N ILE A 58 29.57 -2.89 7.17
CA ILE A 58 28.76 -2.45 6.04
C ILE A 58 29.50 -2.78 4.74
N GLY A 59 28.81 -3.32 3.75
CA GLY A 59 29.49 -3.64 2.49
C GLY A 59 28.57 -4.12 1.39
N THR A 60 29.16 -4.26 0.21
CA THR A 60 28.45 -4.74 -0.98
C THR A 60 28.48 -6.26 -1.06
N HIS A 61 28.31 -6.82 -2.26
CA HIS A 61 28.43 -8.24 -2.54
C HIS A 61 29.73 -8.88 -2.01
N LYS A 62 30.79 -8.10 -1.74
CA LYS A 62 31.99 -8.59 -1.07
C LYS A 62 31.68 -9.24 0.28
N LEU A 63 30.67 -8.78 1.02
CA LEU A 63 30.19 -9.38 2.28
C LEU A 63 29.82 -10.87 2.17
N LEU A 64 29.43 -11.32 0.98
CA LEU A 64 29.05 -12.71 0.69
C LEU A 64 30.21 -13.57 0.16
N SER A 65 31.43 -13.03 0.19
CA SER A 65 32.63 -13.77 -0.17
C SER A 65 33.04 -14.73 0.96
N LYS A 66 33.76 -15.80 0.62
CA LYS A 66 34.24 -16.77 1.62
C LYS A 66 35.33 -16.21 2.54
N GLU A 67 35.91 -15.06 2.18
CA GLU A 67 36.99 -14.42 2.93
C GLU A 67 36.49 -13.70 4.19
N ILE A 68 35.18 -13.47 4.29
CA ILE A 68 34.57 -12.76 5.41
C ILE A 68 34.05 -13.76 6.42
N GLU A 69 34.69 -13.75 7.58
CA GLU A 69 34.39 -14.64 8.70
C GLU A 69 34.05 -13.78 9.91
N PHE A 70 32.79 -13.84 10.33
CA PHE A 70 32.33 -13.21 11.56
C PHE A 70 32.65 -14.13 12.75
N LYS A 71 33.00 -13.54 13.90
CA LYS A 71 33.13 -14.26 15.15
C LYS A 71 31.77 -14.76 15.65
N ASP A 72 30.78 -13.88 15.63
CA ASP A 72 29.40 -14.15 16.05
C ASP A 72 28.43 -13.16 15.38
N LEU A 73 27.71 -13.63 14.35
CA LEU A 73 26.78 -12.82 13.56
C LEU A 73 25.34 -13.07 14.04
N GLY A 74 24.73 -12.07 14.66
CA GLY A 74 23.37 -12.17 15.21
C GLY A 74 22.28 -11.51 14.35
N LEU A 75 22.64 -10.50 13.56
CA LEU A 75 21.68 -9.74 12.74
C LEU A 75 22.23 -9.46 11.34
N PHE A 76 21.39 -9.69 10.33
CA PHE A 76 21.69 -9.44 8.93
C PHE A 76 20.68 -8.44 8.33
N ILE A 77 21.15 -7.24 8.00
CA ILE A 77 20.34 -6.17 7.40
C ILE A 77 20.59 -6.15 5.90
N ILE A 78 19.52 -6.16 5.10
CA ILE A 78 19.56 -6.11 3.64
C ILE A 78 18.81 -4.86 3.19
N ASP A 79 19.49 -3.95 2.52
CA ASP A 79 18.87 -2.77 1.93
C ASP A 79 18.67 -2.94 0.42
N GLU A 80 17.54 -2.46 -0.09
CA GLU A 80 17.14 -2.51 -1.50
C GLU A 80 17.26 -3.92 -2.13
N GLU A 81 16.66 -4.93 -1.47
CA GLU A 81 16.82 -6.36 -1.84
C GLU A 81 16.53 -6.65 -3.34
N HIS A 82 15.63 -5.88 -3.94
CA HIS A 82 15.21 -6.05 -5.33
C HIS A 82 16.35 -5.86 -6.34
N LYS A 83 17.41 -5.11 -5.98
CA LYS A 83 18.58 -4.88 -6.86
C LYS A 83 19.59 -6.03 -6.87
N PHE A 84 19.48 -7.02 -5.97
CA PHE A 84 20.39 -8.18 -5.98
C PHE A 84 19.95 -9.27 -6.96
N GLY A 85 20.92 -9.82 -7.69
CA GLY A 85 20.73 -10.94 -8.62
C GLY A 85 20.36 -12.26 -7.93
N VAL A 86 19.84 -13.20 -8.72
CA VAL A 86 19.34 -14.51 -8.24
C VAL A 86 20.41 -15.31 -7.49
N ALA A 87 21.63 -15.36 -8.00
CA ALA A 87 22.74 -16.09 -7.36
C ALA A 87 23.12 -15.54 -5.97
N MET A 88 22.99 -14.23 -5.75
CA MET A 88 23.20 -13.63 -4.44
C MET A 88 22.07 -14.00 -3.48
N LYS A 89 20.81 -14.01 -3.97
CA LYS A 89 19.64 -14.41 -3.17
C LYS A 89 19.73 -15.85 -2.69
N GLU A 90 20.32 -16.75 -3.46
CA GLU A 90 20.57 -18.13 -3.01
C GLU A 90 21.64 -18.23 -1.93
N LYS A 91 22.75 -17.48 -2.04
CA LYS A 91 23.76 -17.40 -0.98
C LYS A 91 23.17 -16.83 0.31
N LEU A 92 22.31 -15.81 0.17
CA LEU A 92 21.58 -15.22 1.29
C LEU A 92 20.68 -16.24 1.98
N LYS A 93 19.90 -17.04 1.23
CA LYS A 93 19.05 -18.09 1.81
C LYS A 93 19.83 -19.07 2.70
N LYS A 94 21.08 -19.41 2.34
CA LYS A 94 21.93 -20.30 3.16
C LYS A 94 22.40 -19.65 4.47
N LEU A 95 22.65 -18.34 4.47
CA LEU A 95 23.06 -17.57 5.65
C LEU A 95 21.88 -17.28 6.58
N LYS A 96 20.67 -17.09 6.03
CA LYS A 96 19.45 -16.72 6.78
C LYS A 96 18.89 -17.81 7.70
N VAL A 97 19.33 -19.07 7.58
CA VAL A 97 18.69 -20.19 8.30
C VAL A 97 18.82 -20.07 9.83
N ASN A 98 19.88 -19.39 10.32
CA ASN A 98 20.17 -19.28 11.75
C ASN A 98 20.38 -17.83 12.22
N ILE A 99 19.97 -16.82 11.45
CA ILE A 99 20.31 -15.40 11.71
C ILE A 99 19.08 -14.53 11.50
N ASP A 100 18.80 -13.64 12.45
CA ASP A 100 17.72 -12.66 12.32
C ASP A 100 17.99 -11.75 11.13
N THR A 101 16.98 -11.58 10.27
CA THR A 101 17.13 -10.85 9.01
C THR A 101 16.13 -9.71 8.91
N LEU A 102 16.64 -8.50 8.67
CA LEU A 102 15.83 -7.31 8.39
C LEU A 102 16.02 -6.90 6.92
N THR A 103 14.95 -6.90 6.12
CA THR A 103 14.97 -6.37 4.75
C THR A 103 14.32 -4.99 4.71
N LEU A 104 14.99 -4.01 4.11
CA LEU A 104 14.51 -2.64 3.88
C LEU A 104 14.31 -2.41 2.37
N THR A 105 13.24 -1.70 2.00
CA THR A 105 12.96 -1.34 0.59
C THR A 105 12.09 -0.09 0.53
N ALA A 106 12.38 0.81 -0.42
CA ALA A 106 11.58 2.03 -0.62
C ALA A 106 10.24 1.75 -1.32
N THR A 107 10.19 0.71 -2.15
CA THR A 107 8.97 0.21 -2.79
C THR A 107 8.83 -1.27 -2.45
N PRO A 108 7.67 -1.71 -1.94
CA PRO A 108 7.48 -3.13 -1.70
C PRO A 108 7.42 -3.83 -3.06
N ILE A 109 8.28 -4.84 -3.26
CA ILE A 109 8.23 -5.66 -4.48
C ILE A 109 6.82 -6.24 -4.55
N PRO A 110 6.07 -6.12 -5.67
CA PRO A 110 4.67 -6.55 -5.76
C PRO A 110 4.44 -7.97 -5.21
N ARG A 111 5.36 -8.89 -5.51
CA ARG A 111 5.35 -10.26 -5.00
C ARG A 111 5.62 -10.37 -3.49
N THR A 112 6.54 -9.56 -2.95
CA THR A 112 6.84 -9.53 -1.51
C THR A 112 5.73 -8.88 -0.71
N LEU A 113 5.11 -7.82 -1.25
CA LEU A 113 3.91 -7.21 -0.69
C LEU A 113 2.80 -8.25 -0.58
N GLN A 114 2.58 -8.99 -1.67
CA GLN A 114 1.56 -10.03 -1.75
C GLN A 114 1.82 -11.18 -0.75
N PHE A 115 3.05 -11.70 -0.63
CA PHE A 115 3.38 -12.73 0.37
C PHE A 115 3.20 -12.25 1.81
N SER A 116 3.44 -10.96 2.06
CA SER A 116 3.23 -10.38 3.39
C SER A 116 1.74 -10.21 3.69
N LEU A 117 0.95 -9.81 2.70
CA LEU A 117 -0.52 -9.76 2.79
C LEU A 117 -1.15 -11.15 2.99
N MET A 118 -0.50 -12.21 2.50
CA MET A 118 -0.89 -13.61 2.76
C MET A 118 -0.43 -14.14 4.13
N GLY A 119 0.18 -13.30 4.97
CA GLY A 119 0.64 -13.68 6.33
C GLY A 119 1.89 -14.57 6.36
N ALA A 120 2.53 -14.83 5.21
CA ALA A 120 3.75 -15.64 5.14
C ALA A 120 5.02 -14.87 5.51
N ARG A 121 4.93 -13.53 5.64
CA ARG A 121 6.02 -12.64 6.06
C ARG A 121 5.47 -11.45 6.85
N ASP A 122 6.11 -11.15 7.97
CA ASP A 122 5.82 -9.92 8.71
C ASP A 122 6.28 -8.70 7.90
N LEU A 123 5.41 -7.71 7.80
CA LEU A 123 5.66 -6.47 7.07
C LEU A 123 5.22 -5.29 7.92
N SER A 124 6.15 -4.38 8.17
CA SER A 124 5.92 -3.12 8.87
C SER A 124 5.98 -1.97 7.89
N ILE A 125 4.90 -1.21 7.76
CA ILE A 125 4.82 -0.05 6.86
C ILE A 125 5.07 1.23 7.67
N ILE A 126 6.04 2.03 7.23
CA ILE A 126 6.31 3.35 7.81
C ILE A 126 5.69 4.41 6.89
N ASN A 127 4.47 4.85 7.20
CA ASN A 127 3.74 5.85 6.41
C ASN A 127 4.04 7.30 6.84
N THR A 128 4.30 7.51 8.13
CA THR A 128 4.47 8.85 8.70
C THR A 128 5.85 9.41 8.36
N ALA A 129 5.88 10.53 7.65
CA ALA A 129 7.12 11.22 7.33
C ALA A 129 7.72 11.94 8.55
N PRO A 130 9.05 12.16 8.57
CA PRO A 130 9.68 12.96 9.61
C PRO A 130 9.09 14.38 9.69
N PRO A 131 9.04 14.99 10.89
CA PRO A 131 8.64 16.39 11.04
C PRO A 131 9.58 17.29 10.20
N ASN A 132 9.02 18.32 9.58
CA ASN A 132 9.68 19.28 8.68
C ASN A 132 9.98 18.82 7.24
N ARG A 133 9.53 17.63 6.82
CA ARG A 133 9.61 17.27 5.40
C ARG A 133 8.57 18.05 4.60
N GLN A 134 9.01 18.81 3.60
CA GLN A 134 8.11 19.54 2.71
C GLN A 134 7.72 18.70 1.48
N PRO A 135 6.47 18.81 0.99
CA PRO A 135 6.05 18.10 -0.21
C PRO A 135 6.83 18.62 -1.44
N ILE A 136 7.11 17.71 -2.36
CA ILE A 136 7.85 18.02 -3.58
C ILE A 136 6.85 18.64 -4.57
N GLN A 137 7.14 19.87 -5.00
CA GLN A 137 6.32 20.53 -6.02
C GLN A 137 6.61 19.90 -7.37
N THR A 138 5.65 19.10 -7.87
CA THR A 138 5.76 18.44 -9.16
C THR A 138 5.02 19.26 -10.21
N GLN A 139 5.67 19.55 -11.34
CA GLN A 139 5.08 20.27 -12.46
C GLN A 139 5.33 19.51 -13.76
N ILE A 140 4.27 19.34 -14.55
CA ILE A 140 4.37 18.82 -15.91
C ILE A 140 4.52 20.00 -16.85
N SER A 141 5.57 20.00 -17.68
CA SER A 141 5.80 21.05 -18.68
C SER A 141 6.27 20.44 -20.00
N THR A 142 6.07 21.15 -21.09
CA THR A 142 6.73 20.78 -22.34
C THR A 142 8.24 21.00 -22.24
N PHE A 143 9.01 20.31 -23.07
CA PHE A 143 10.44 20.56 -23.18
C PHE A 143 10.69 22.02 -23.61
N ASP A 144 11.29 22.80 -22.72
CA ASP A 144 11.60 24.22 -22.92
C ASP A 144 12.95 24.55 -22.26
N GLU A 145 13.88 25.10 -23.05
CA GLU A 145 15.21 25.48 -22.58
C GLU A 145 15.15 26.59 -21.51
N GLU A 146 14.17 27.49 -21.56
CA GLU A 146 14.02 28.56 -20.57
C GLU A 146 13.63 28.01 -19.20
N VAL A 147 12.67 27.07 -19.17
CA VAL A 147 12.23 26.41 -17.93
C VAL A 147 13.38 25.63 -17.28
N ILE A 148 14.18 24.92 -18.09
CA ILE A 148 15.35 24.17 -17.61
C ILE A 148 16.39 25.14 -17.03
N ARG A 149 16.72 26.21 -17.76
CA ARG A 149 17.69 27.23 -17.32
C ARG A 149 17.27 27.84 -15.99
N ASP A 150 16.01 28.27 -15.88
CA ASP A 150 15.51 28.98 -14.69
C ASP A 150 15.44 28.05 -13.48
N ALA A 151 15.04 26.80 -13.67
CA ALA A 151 15.05 25.77 -12.61
C ALA A 151 16.47 25.49 -12.10
N ILE A 152 17.45 25.33 -13.00
CA ILE A 152 18.85 25.08 -12.64
C ILE A 152 19.44 26.31 -11.93
N HIS A 153 19.21 27.51 -12.49
CA HIS A 153 19.74 28.74 -11.92
C HIS A 153 19.19 29.00 -10.51
N TYR A 154 17.89 28.76 -10.31
CA TYR A 154 17.26 28.88 -9.00
C TYR A 154 17.89 27.93 -7.97
N GLU A 155 18.12 26.66 -8.32
CA GLU A 155 18.74 25.70 -7.40
C GLU A 155 20.19 26.07 -7.04
N ILE A 156 20.98 26.48 -8.03
CA ILE A 156 22.37 26.88 -7.81
C ILE A 156 22.44 28.14 -6.95
N SER A 157 21.53 29.10 -7.14
CA SER A 157 21.48 30.35 -6.35
C SER A 157 21.29 30.12 -4.85
N ARG A 158 20.69 28.98 -4.46
CA ARG A 158 20.49 28.57 -3.06
C ARG A 158 21.50 27.53 -2.57
N GLY A 159 22.59 27.32 -3.31
CA GLY A 159 23.67 26.39 -3.01
C GLY A 159 23.22 24.92 -3.01
N GLY A 160 22.23 24.58 -3.83
CA GLY A 160 21.76 23.22 -4.03
C GLY A 160 22.29 22.60 -5.32
N GLN A 161 21.97 21.33 -5.52
CA GLN A 161 22.37 20.55 -6.69
C GLN A 161 21.16 20.07 -7.49
N VAL A 162 21.35 19.84 -8.79
CA VAL A 162 20.27 19.46 -9.71
C VAL A 162 20.54 18.10 -10.34
N TYR A 163 19.51 17.28 -10.38
CA TYR A 163 19.47 16.09 -11.22
C TYR A 163 18.79 16.41 -12.56
N LEU A 164 19.45 16.10 -13.67
CA LEU A 164 18.81 16.06 -14.99
C LEU A 164 18.85 14.63 -15.51
N VAL A 165 17.69 13.99 -15.53
CA VAL A 165 17.54 12.61 -15.98
C VAL A 165 17.21 12.57 -17.47
N HIS A 166 18.05 11.91 -18.26
CA HIS A 166 17.82 11.63 -19.68
C HIS A 166 18.12 10.17 -19.99
N ASN A 167 17.12 9.41 -20.45
CA ASN A 167 17.22 7.95 -20.54
C ASN A 167 18.02 7.44 -21.76
N ARG A 168 18.44 8.31 -22.68
CA ARG A 168 19.19 7.93 -23.88
C ARG A 168 20.67 8.29 -23.73
N VAL A 169 21.53 7.28 -23.77
CA VAL A 169 22.98 7.47 -23.62
C VAL A 169 23.59 8.10 -24.87
N GLN A 170 23.03 7.85 -26.06
CA GLN A 170 23.61 8.29 -27.33
C GLN A 170 23.74 9.82 -27.44
N ASN A 171 22.80 10.56 -26.85
CA ASN A 171 22.70 12.02 -26.92
C ASN A 171 22.78 12.68 -25.52
N ILE A 172 23.22 11.96 -24.49
CA ILE A 172 23.34 12.51 -23.13
C ILE A 172 24.36 13.65 -23.06
N GLU A 173 25.45 13.55 -23.83
CA GLU A 173 26.46 14.60 -23.93
C GLU A 173 25.93 15.85 -24.63
N GLU A 174 24.99 15.71 -25.56
CA GLU A 174 24.33 16.85 -26.21
C GLU A 174 23.47 17.61 -25.20
N ILE A 175 22.72 16.89 -24.36
CA ILE A 175 21.95 17.48 -23.27
C ILE A 175 22.87 18.17 -22.27
N ALA A 176 23.99 17.55 -21.89
CA ALA A 176 24.98 18.17 -21.01
C ALA A 176 25.61 19.42 -21.65
N GLY A 177 25.90 19.40 -22.94
CA GLY A 177 26.37 20.55 -23.70
C GLY A 177 25.35 21.69 -23.75
N MET A 178 24.06 21.35 -23.92
CA MET A 178 22.96 22.31 -23.84
C MET A 178 22.87 22.95 -22.45
N VAL A 179 22.95 22.18 -21.37
CA VAL A 179 22.95 22.73 -20.00
C VAL A 179 24.14 23.65 -19.76
N ARG A 180 25.36 23.25 -20.19
CA ARG A 180 26.57 24.09 -20.08
C ARG A 180 26.42 25.41 -20.83
N ARG A 181 25.74 25.41 -21.99
CA ARG A 181 25.44 26.62 -22.76
C ARG A 181 24.41 27.51 -22.06
N LEU A 182 23.36 26.92 -21.50
CA LEU A 182 22.28 27.65 -20.82
C LEU A 182 22.71 28.26 -19.48
N VAL A 183 23.54 27.54 -18.73
CA VAL A 183 24.03 27.95 -17.41
C VAL A 183 25.56 27.80 -17.35
N PRO A 184 26.33 28.75 -17.91
CA PRO A 184 27.79 28.67 -17.96
C PRO A 184 28.49 28.66 -16.59
N SER A 185 27.80 29.13 -15.54
CA SER A 185 28.30 29.13 -14.17
C SER A 185 28.18 27.78 -13.47
N ALA A 186 27.43 26.83 -14.03
CA ALA A 186 27.17 25.53 -13.43
C ALA A 186 28.29 24.54 -13.77
N LYS A 187 28.78 23.81 -12.77
CA LYS A 187 29.66 22.66 -12.99
C LYS A 187 28.81 21.43 -13.34
N VAL A 188 28.79 21.08 -14.63
CA VAL A 188 27.97 20.00 -15.18
C VAL A 188 28.80 18.73 -15.41
N VAL A 189 28.36 17.60 -14.85
CA VAL A 189 28.98 16.29 -15.04
C VAL A 189 27.97 15.28 -15.59
N VAL A 190 28.45 14.29 -16.34
CA VAL A 190 27.63 13.23 -16.94
C VAL A 190 27.87 11.91 -16.21
N GLY A 191 26.80 11.19 -15.90
CA GLY A 191 26.85 9.86 -15.29
C GLY A 191 25.87 8.88 -15.95
N HIS A 192 26.38 7.90 -16.71
CA HIS A 192 25.54 6.92 -17.39
C HIS A 192 26.04 5.47 -17.25
N GLY A 193 25.21 4.50 -17.62
CA GLY A 193 25.38 3.09 -17.21
C GLY A 193 26.38 2.31 -18.03
N GLN A 194 26.68 2.84 -19.22
CA GLN A 194 27.74 2.34 -20.09
C GLN A 194 29.14 2.81 -19.65
N MET A 195 29.24 3.74 -18.68
CA MET A 195 30.53 4.09 -18.11
C MET A 195 31.11 2.89 -17.37
N LYS A 196 32.44 2.82 -17.27
CA LYS A 196 33.04 1.82 -16.38
C LYS A 196 32.54 2.07 -14.96
N GLY A 197 32.24 1.00 -14.22
CA GLY A 197 31.77 1.13 -12.83
C GLY A 197 32.73 1.95 -11.97
N GLU A 198 34.03 1.91 -12.29
CA GLU A 198 35.07 2.78 -11.74
C GLU A 198 34.77 4.27 -11.94
N GLU A 199 34.69 4.72 -13.18
CA GLU A 199 34.45 6.11 -13.54
C GLU A 199 33.11 6.64 -12.99
N LEU A 200 32.05 5.83 -13.06
CA LEU A 200 30.71 6.22 -12.59
C LEU A 200 30.67 6.48 -11.08
N GLU A 201 31.28 5.60 -10.29
CA GLU A 201 31.31 5.76 -8.83
C GLU A 201 32.13 6.97 -8.41
N ASP A 202 33.21 7.31 -9.12
CA ASP A 202 34.04 8.48 -8.84
C ASP A 202 33.29 9.79 -9.16
N VAL A 203 32.57 9.83 -10.29
CA VAL A 203 31.67 10.94 -10.64
C VAL A 203 30.61 11.14 -9.55
N MET A 204 29.99 10.05 -9.10
CA MET A 204 28.97 10.11 -8.06
C MET A 204 29.53 10.56 -6.71
N TYR A 205 30.72 10.09 -6.33
CA TYR A 205 31.40 10.50 -5.10
C TYR A 205 31.66 12.01 -5.11
N ASN A 206 32.22 12.55 -6.20
CA ASN A 206 32.47 13.98 -6.34
C ASN A 206 31.17 14.79 -6.35
N PHE A 207 30.10 14.26 -6.93
CA PHE A 207 28.79 14.91 -6.87
C PHE A 207 28.25 14.93 -5.43
N ILE A 208 28.40 13.87 -4.63
CA ILE A 208 27.98 13.84 -3.22
C ILE A 208 28.75 14.84 -2.36
N GLU A 209 30.04 15.00 -2.61
CA GLU A 209 30.89 15.96 -1.88
C GLU A 209 30.67 17.42 -2.32
N GLY A 210 29.82 17.67 -3.33
CA GLY A 210 29.45 19.01 -3.77
C GLY A 210 30.41 19.65 -4.77
N GLU A 211 31.27 18.86 -5.42
CA GLU A 211 32.22 19.38 -6.42
C GLU A 211 31.54 19.77 -7.74
N PHE A 212 30.36 19.20 -8.02
CA PHE A 212 29.55 19.46 -9.21
C PHE A 212 28.14 19.90 -8.84
N ASP A 213 27.57 20.84 -9.61
CA ASP A 213 26.25 21.42 -9.34
C ASP A 213 25.13 20.65 -10.04
N VAL A 214 25.40 20.15 -11.25
CA VAL A 214 24.40 19.47 -12.09
C VAL A 214 24.91 18.11 -12.53
N LEU A 215 24.15 17.06 -12.20
CA LEU A 215 24.38 15.71 -12.69
C LEU A 215 23.40 15.39 -13.82
N VAL A 216 23.90 15.28 -15.05
CA VAL A 216 23.16 14.77 -16.19
C VAL A 216 23.33 13.25 -16.23
N SER A 217 22.25 12.50 -16.03
CA SER A 217 22.35 11.05 -15.84
C SER A 217 21.19 10.27 -16.45
N THR A 218 21.39 8.97 -16.65
CA THR A 218 20.29 8.06 -16.98
C THR A 218 19.52 7.66 -15.71
N THR A 219 18.67 6.64 -15.79
CA THR A 219 17.95 6.02 -14.65
C THR A 219 18.84 5.53 -13.49
N ILE A 220 20.15 5.67 -13.55
CA ILE A 220 21.09 5.15 -12.53
C ILE A 220 20.94 5.86 -11.18
N VAL A 221 20.42 7.09 -11.17
CA VAL A 221 20.07 7.80 -9.93
C VAL A 221 19.03 7.02 -9.11
N GLU A 222 18.28 6.12 -9.75
CA GLU A 222 17.35 5.21 -9.09
C GLU A 222 18.04 4.26 -8.08
N ASN A 223 19.35 4.00 -8.19
CA ASN A 223 20.09 2.98 -7.42
C ASN A 223 20.46 3.36 -5.97
N GLY A 224 19.55 4.02 -5.25
CA GLY A 224 19.67 4.17 -3.79
C GLY A 224 20.41 5.40 -3.30
N LEU A 225 20.94 6.24 -4.19
CA LEU A 225 21.72 7.41 -3.81
C LEU A 225 20.85 8.46 -3.10
N ASP A 226 21.30 8.89 -1.92
CA ASP A 226 20.75 10.03 -1.19
C ASP A 226 21.71 11.21 -1.30
N ILE A 227 21.23 12.32 -1.87
CA ILE A 227 22.00 13.56 -1.91
C ILE A 227 21.13 14.63 -1.24
N PRO A 228 21.37 14.94 0.04
CA PRO A 228 20.57 15.90 0.80
C PRO A 228 20.51 17.29 0.16
N ASN A 229 21.57 17.67 -0.56
CA ASN A 229 21.69 18.95 -1.23
C ASN A 229 21.00 18.98 -2.61
N ALA A 230 20.61 17.82 -3.15
CA ALA A 230 19.87 17.75 -4.40
C ALA A 230 18.38 17.94 -4.15
N ASN A 231 17.88 19.13 -4.46
CA ASN A 231 16.48 19.51 -4.19
C ASN A 231 15.68 19.78 -5.47
N THR A 232 16.31 19.75 -6.64
CA THR A 232 15.60 19.87 -7.93
C THR A 232 15.94 18.68 -8.82
N ILE A 233 14.90 18.05 -9.38
CA ILE A 233 15.02 17.01 -10.40
C ILE A 233 14.26 17.42 -11.65
N ILE A 234 14.90 17.24 -12.80
CA ILE A 234 14.34 17.48 -14.12
C ILE A 234 14.39 16.14 -14.85
N ILE A 235 13.22 15.60 -15.21
CA ILE A 235 13.10 14.32 -15.90
C ILE A 235 12.73 14.60 -17.35
N ASN A 236 13.67 14.37 -18.26
CA ASN A 236 13.44 14.51 -19.69
C ASN A 236 12.72 13.27 -20.26
N GLU A 237 11.83 13.49 -21.22
CA GLU A 237 10.96 12.46 -21.80
C GLU A 237 10.20 11.64 -20.75
N ALA A 238 9.59 12.30 -19.76
CA ALA A 238 8.91 11.65 -18.63
C ALA A 238 7.80 10.67 -19.05
N GLN A 239 7.22 10.85 -20.24
CA GLN A 239 6.23 9.94 -20.83
C GLN A 239 6.77 8.52 -21.11
N ASN A 240 8.08 8.32 -21.12
CA ASN A 240 8.70 7.02 -21.38
C ASN A 240 8.96 6.18 -20.12
N PHE A 241 8.75 6.75 -18.92
CA PHE A 241 9.08 6.10 -17.64
C PHE A 241 7.87 5.50 -16.96
N GLY A 242 8.01 4.36 -16.28
CA GLY A 242 6.94 3.77 -15.47
C GLY A 242 6.55 4.61 -14.26
N LEU A 243 5.37 4.34 -13.67
CA LEU A 243 4.87 5.11 -12.52
C LEU A 243 5.78 4.94 -11.31
N SER A 244 6.17 3.68 -11.04
CA SER A 244 7.15 3.32 -10.02
C SER A 244 8.51 4.00 -10.24
N ASP A 245 9.00 4.08 -11.47
CA ASP A 245 10.31 4.66 -11.78
C ASP A 245 10.29 6.17 -11.55
N LEU A 246 9.26 6.86 -12.04
CA LEU A 246 9.08 8.30 -11.81
C LEU A 246 8.89 8.62 -10.32
N HIS A 247 8.18 7.77 -9.58
CA HIS A 247 8.04 7.93 -8.14
C HIS A 247 9.37 7.77 -7.41
N GLN A 248 10.18 6.78 -7.79
CA GLN A 248 11.51 6.56 -7.24
C GLN A 248 12.44 7.72 -7.56
N LEU A 249 12.47 8.20 -8.82
CA LEU A 249 13.24 9.36 -9.24
C LEU A 249 12.82 10.62 -8.49
N ARG A 250 11.51 10.88 -8.37
CA ARG A 250 10.96 11.98 -7.56
C ARG A 250 11.42 11.89 -6.10
N GLY A 251 11.41 10.68 -5.53
CA GLY A 251 11.84 10.43 -4.14
C GLY A 251 13.35 10.63 -3.87
N ARG A 252 14.15 10.91 -4.91
CA ARG A 252 15.59 11.24 -4.77
C ARG A 252 15.84 12.69 -4.37
N VAL A 253 14.83 13.56 -4.50
CA VAL A 253 14.91 14.97 -4.06
C VAL A 253 13.99 15.24 -2.87
N GLY A 254 14.21 16.35 -2.17
CA GLY A 254 13.33 16.76 -1.07
C GLY A 254 13.51 15.94 0.21
N ARG A 255 14.76 15.61 0.52
CA ARG A 255 15.17 14.96 1.78
C ARG A 255 15.61 15.97 2.85
N SER A 256 15.81 17.22 2.46
CA SER A 256 16.11 18.34 3.37
C SER A 256 14.83 19.06 3.83
N ASN A 257 14.99 20.05 4.72
CA ASN A 257 13.92 20.98 5.11
C ASN A 257 13.64 22.06 4.04
N LYS A 258 14.35 22.04 2.91
CA LYS A 258 14.14 22.96 1.80
C LYS A 258 13.05 22.43 0.88
N LYS A 259 12.27 23.34 0.29
CA LYS A 259 11.28 23.00 -0.72
C LYS A 259 11.97 22.42 -1.96
N ALA A 260 11.53 21.25 -2.40
CA ALA A 260 12.06 20.57 -3.57
C ALA A 260 11.13 20.66 -4.78
N PHE A 261 11.70 20.57 -5.98
CA PHE A 261 11.01 20.72 -7.25
C PHE A 261 11.26 19.51 -8.15
N CYS A 262 10.20 19.05 -8.83
CA CYS A 262 10.24 17.96 -9.77
C CYS A 262 9.60 18.40 -11.08
N TYR A 263 10.41 18.57 -12.12
CA TYR A 263 9.96 18.96 -13.45
C TYR A 263 9.87 17.72 -14.35
N LEU A 264 8.66 17.41 -14.80
CA LEU A 264 8.39 16.32 -15.74
C LEU A 264 8.28 16.91 -17.15
N LEU A 265 9.35 16.81 -17.92
CA LEU A 265 9.39 17.33 -19.28
C LEU A 265 8.80 16.31 -20.25
N ILE A 266 7.82 16.77 -21.03
CA ILE A 266 7.11 15.95 -22.01
C ILE A 266 7.15 16.60 -23.40
N PRO A 267 6.99 15.81 -24.49
CA PRO A 267 6.66 16.36 -25.80
C PRO A 267 5.28 17.03 -25.76
N PRO A 268 4.89 17.75 -26.83
CA PRO A 268 3.53 18.27 -26.97
C PRO A 268 2.46 17.21 -26.65
N LEU A 269 1.42 17.61 -25.91
CA LEU A 269 0.36 16.72 -25.42
C LEU A 269 -0.31 15.88 -26.51
N SER A 270 -0.30 16.35 -27.75
CA SER A 270 -0.85 15.63 -28.92
C SER A 270 -0.10 14.35 -29.28
N LEU A 271 1.16 14.19 -28.84
CA LEU A 271 2.02 13.03 -29.15
C LEU A 271 2.03 11.97 -28.05
N ILE A 272 1.31 12.20 -26.94
CA ILE A 272 1.35 11.34 -25.76
C ILE A 272 0.14 10.41 -25.75
N THR A 273 0.35 9.15 -25.37
CA THR A 273 -0.74 8.19 -25.20
C THR A 273 -1.62 8.55 -23.99
N GLU A 274 -2.90 8.20 -24.05
CA GLU A 274 -3.83 8.41 -22.92
C GLU A 274 -3.36 7.71 -21.64
N GLU A 275 -2.72 6.55 -21.74
CA GLU A 275 -2.13 5.83 -20.60
C GLU A 275 -1.00 6.63 -19.95
N ALA A 276 -0.04 7.13 -20.74
CA ALA A 276 1.05 7.94 -20.23
C ALA A 276 0.54 9.25 -19.61
N ARG A 277 -0.52 9.84 -20.17
CA ARG A 277 -1.17 11.03 -19.61
C ARG A 277 -1.81 10.76 -18.25
N LYS A 278 -2.56 9.66 -18.11
CA LYS A 278 -3.14 9.24 -16.82
C LYS A 278 -2.06 8.99 -15.77
N ARG A 279 -0.96 8.36 -16.17
CA ARG A 279 0.19 8.10 -15.30
C ARG A 279 0.87 9.38 -14.80
N LEU A 280 1.18 10.30 -15.70
CA LEU A 280 1.80 11.59 -15.33
C LEU A 280 0.91 12.40 -14.41
N LYS A 281 -0.40 12.47 -14.72
CA LYS A 281 -1.39 13.15 -13.89
C LYS A 281 -1.49 12.53 -12.49
N ALA A 282 -1.46 11.20 -12.39
CA ALA A 282 -1.44 10.52 -11.09
C ALA A 282 -0.24 10.95 -10.23
N ILE A 283 0.96 11.13 -10.82
CA ILE A 283 2.14 11.58 -10.07
C ILE A 283 1.99 13.01 -9.55
N GLU A 284 1.39 13.88 -10.35
CA GLU A 284 1.09 15.27 -9.98
C GLU A 284 0.06 15.32 -8.84
N ASP A 285 -1.01 14.54 -8.94
CA ASP A 285 -2.07 14.44 -7.93
C ASP A 285 -1.56 13.84 -6.60
N PHE A 286 -0.71 12.80 -6.66
CA PHE A 286 -0.09 12.17 -5.49
C PHE A 286 1.18 12.87 -5.01
N SER A 287 1.15 14.20 -4.93
CA SER A 287 2.26 15.04 -4.43
C SER A 287 2.42 15.03 -2.91
N SER A 288 1.48 14.43 -2.16
CA SER A 288 1.57 14.29 -0.71
C SER A 288 2.59 13.23 -0.28
N ILE A 289 3.30 13.53 0.80
CA ILE A 289 4.33 12.67 1.39
C ILE A 289 3.63 11.45 2.03
N GLY A 290 4.09 10.23 1.73
CA GLY A 290 3.46 8.98 2.18
C GLY A 290 2.65 8.25 1.10
N SER A 291 2.53 8.84 -0.10
CA SER A 291 1.82 8.25 -1.25
C SER A 291 2.49 7.02 -1.88
N GLY A 292 3.68 6.62 -1.44
CA GLY A 292 4.44 5.52 -2.07
C GLY A 292 3.69 4.18 -2.10
N PHE A 293 2.92 3.88 -1.05
CA PHE A 293 2.07 2.68 -0.99
C PHE A 293 0.89 2.77 -1.99
N SER A 294 0.18 3.90 -1.98
CA SER A 294 -0.93 4.17 -2.92
C SER A 294 -0.48 4.20 -4.37
N ILE A 295 0.74 4.67 -4.64
CA ILE A 295 1.35 4.69 -5.97
C ILE A 295 1.75 3.29 -6.42
N ALA A 296 2.29 2.47 -5.52
CA ALA A 296 2.59 1.06 -5.83
C ALA A 296 1.30 0.27 -6.12
N MET A 297 0.21 0.51 -5.37
CA MET A 297 -1.11 -0.03 -5.67
C MET A 297 -1.62 0.43 -7.03
N ARG A 298 -1.52 1.72 -7.35
CA ARG A 298 -1.95 2.27 -8.64
C ARG A 298 -1.11 1.73 -9.80
N ASP A 299 0.19 1.53 -9.63
CA ASP A 299 1.07 0.92 -10.64
C ASP A 299 0.69 -0.55 -10.88
N LEU A 300 0.31 -1.28 -9.82
CA LEU A 300 -0.20 -2.64 -9.89
C LEU A 300 -1.56 -2.70 -10.59
N ASP A 301 -2.45 -1.74 -10.34
CA ASP A 301 -3.74 -1.61 -11.04
C ASP A 301 -3.55 -1.30 -12.54
N ILE A 302 -2.63 -0.37 -12.86
CA ILE A 302 -2.38 0.08 -14.24
C ILE A 302 -1.67 -1.02 -15.05
N ARG A 303 -0.69 -1.72 -14.47
CA ARG A 303 0.04 -2.81 -15.15
C ARG A 303 -0.72 -4.14 -15.14
N GLY A 304 -1.68 -4.31 -14.25
CA GLY A 304 -2.30 -5.59 -13.91
C GLY A 304 -1.36 -6.44 -13.05
N ALA A 305 -1.84 -7.00 -11.94
CA ALA A 305 -1.05 -7.96 -11.18
C ALA A 305 -0.82 -9.22 -12.02
N GLY A 306 0.46 -9.52 -12.26
CA GLY A 306 0.89 -10.75 -12.90
C GLY A 306 0.66 -11.99 -12.03
N ASN A 307 0.88 -13.14 -12.64
CA ASN A 307 0.43 -14.45 -12.16
C ASN A 307 1.27 -15.01 -10.98
N ILE A 308 0.61 -15.67 -10.02
CA ILE A 308 1.21 -16.17 -8.76
C ILE A 308 1.77 -17.60 -8.88
N LEU A 309 1.25 -18.44 -9.80
CA LEU A 309 1.46 -19.89 -9.78
C LEU A 309 1.90 -20.55 -11.11
N GLY A 310 2.19 -19.79 -12.17
CA GLY A 310 2.60 -20.39 -13.46
C GLY A 310 3.08 -19.39 -14.51
N ALA A 311 3.73 -19.91 -15.55
CA ALA A 311 4.44 -19.13 -16.57
C ALA A 311 3.54 -18.33 -17.53
N GLU A 312 2.25 -18.62 -17.63
CA GLU A 312 1.34 -17.92 -18.56
C GLU A 312 -0.03 -17.70 -17.91
N GLN A 313 -0.40 -16.43 -17.71
CA GLN A 313 -1.77 -15.87 -17.70
C GLN A 313 -1.69 -14.42 -17.22
N SER A 314 -1.31 -13.53 -18.13
CA SER A 314 -1.44 -12.08 -17.96
C SER A 314 -2.88 -11.68 -18.29
N GLY A 315 -3.76 -11.55 -17.28
CA GLY A 315 -5.11 -11.01 -17.55
C GLY A 315 -6.18 -11.18 -16.46
N PHE A 316 -6.02 -12.10 -15.51
CA PHE A 316 -7.13 -12.45 -14.60
C PHE A 316 -7.41 -11.38 -13.53
N ILE A 317 -6.39 -10.66 -13.06
CA ILE A 317 -6.55 -9.66 -11.98
C ILE A 317 -7.09 -8.33 -12.50
N SER A 318 -6.82 -7.97 -13.76
CA SER A 318 -7.34 -6.74 -14.37
C SER A 318 -8.85 -6.76 -14.59
N GLU A 319 -9.46 -7.93 -14.74
CA GLU A 319 -10.91 -8.06 -15.00
C GLU A 319 -11.76 -8.14 -13.71
N ILE A 320 -11.23 -8.75 -12.64
CA ILE A 320 -11.97 -8.98 -11.39
C ILE A 320 -11.80 -7.81 -10.41
N GLY A 321 -10.69 -7.06 -10.51
CA GLY A 321 -10.34 -6.00 -9.57
C GLY A 321 -9.70 -6.55 -8.28
N PHE A 322 -8.75 -5.81 -7.73
CA PHE A 322 -7.92 -6.24 -6.60
C PHE A 322 -8.73 -6.52 -5.32
N GLU A 323 -9.76 -5.72 -5.04
CA GLU A 323 -10.63 -5.89 -3.87
C GLU A 323 -11.36 -7.24 -3.89
N MET A 324 -11.96 -7.59 -5.04
CA MET A 324 -12.69 -8.85 -5.20
C MET A 324 -11.74 -10.06 -5.16
N TYR A 325 -10.55 -9.92 -5.75
CA TYR A 325 -9.51 -10.94 -5.64
C TYR A 325 -9.11 -11.21 -4.17
N HIS A 326 -8.92 -10.14 -3.38
CA HIS A 326 -8.64 -10.27 -1.95
C HIS A 326 -9.78 -10.92 -1.18
N LYS A 327 -11.03 -10.58 -1.51
CA LYS A 327 -12.21 -11.18 -0.90
C LYS A 327 -12.25 -12.69 -1.14
N ILE A 328 -12.11 -13.12 -2.40
CA ILE A 328 -12.09 -14.55 -2.79
C ILE A 328 -10.92 -15.28 -2.11
N LEU A 329 -9.74 -14.66 -2.06
CA LEU A 329 -8.55 -15.28 -1.47
C LEU A 329 -8.67 -15.40 0.06
N ASN A 330 -9.21 -14.39 0.74
CA ASN A 330 -9.50 -14.45 2.17
C ASN A 330 -10.55 -15.53 2.49
N GLU A 331 -11.62 -15.59 1.70
CA GLU A 331 -12.66 -16.62 1.83
C GLU A 331 -12.06 -18.04 1.67
N ALA A 332 -11.21 -18.25 0.67
CA ALA A 332 -10.53 -19.53 0.46
C ALA A 332 -9.56 -19.88 1.60
N ILE A 333 -8.85 -18.89 2.15
CA ILE A 333 -7.97 -19.10 3.32
C ILE A 333 -8.77 -19.44 4.57
N GLU A 334 -9.89 -18.75 4.82
CA GLU A 334 -10.80 -19.07 5.93
C GLU A 334 -11.38 -20.47 5.79
N GLU A 335 -11.79 -20.85 4.58
CA GLU A 335 -12.30 -22.19 4.29
C GLU A 335 -11.22 -23.27 4.55
N LEU A 336 -9.98 -23.04 4.12
CA LEU A 336 -8.85 -23.95 4.40
C LEU A 336 -8.49 -24.03 5.89
N LYS A 337 -8.55 -22.90 6.61
CA LYS A 337 -8.38 -22.87 8.08
C LYS A 337 -9.47 -23.69 8.79
N GLN A 338 -10.70 -23.65 8.28
CA GLN A 338 -11.85 -24.36 8.86
C GLN A 338 -11.96 -25.84 8.45
N THR A 339 -11.35 -26.25 7.33
CA THR A 339 -11.42 -27.61 6.79
C THR A 339 -10.15 -28.43 7.07
N GLU A 340 -9.01 -28.05 6.49
CA GLU A 340 -7.78 -28.87 6.48
C GLU A 340 -6.86 -28.64 7.69
N PHE A 341 -6.81 -27.42 8.24
CA PHE A 341 -5.88 -27.06 9.33
C PHE A 341 -6.54 -26.93 10.71
N LYS A 342 -7.72 -27.56 10.88
CA LYS A 342 -8.55 -27.49 12.09
C LYS A 342 -7.80 -27.88 13.38
N GLU A 343 -6.81 -28.76 13.29
CA GLU A 343 -6.06 -29.23 14.46
C GLU A 343 -4.93 -28.30 14.92
N LEU A 344 -4.42 -27.43 14.04
CA LEU A 344 -3.28 -26.53 14.30
C LEU A 344 -3.70 -25.19 14.93
N PHE A 345 -4.97 -24.81 14.82
CA PHE A 345 -5.51 -23.52 15.30
C PHE A 345 -6.58 -23.68 16.40
N LYS A 346 -6.43 -24.68 17.28
CA LYS A 346 -7.39 -24.95 18.37
C LYS A 346 -7.50 -23.81 19.39
N ASP A 347 -6.44 -23.02 19.57
CA ASP A 347 -6.41 -21.96 20.61
C ASP A 347 -7.12 -20.66 20.19
N GLU A 348 -7.22 -20.35 18.89
CA GLU A 348 -7.93 -19.16 18.37
C GLU A 348 -9.45 -19.40 18.18
N GLN A 349 -9.87 -20.67 18.12
CA GLN A 349 -11.24 -21.06 17.85
C GLN A 349 -12.24 -20.69 18.95
N ASN A 350 -11.81 -20.55 20.21
CA ASN A 350 -12.71 -20.14 21.29
C ASN A 350 -13.21 -18.69 21.17
N GLN A 351 -12.60 -17.85 20.33
CA GLN A 351 -13.10 -16.51 20.03
C GLN A 351 -13.98 -16.47 18.77
N THR A 352 -13.78 -17.38 17.81
CA THR A 352 -14.48 -17.37 16.50
C THR A 352 -15.67 -18.33 16.39
N LEU A 353 -15.81 -19.31 17.29
CA LEU A 353 -16.98 -20.22 17.29
C LEU A 353 -18.32 -19.54 17.65
N ALA A 354 -18.31 -18.30 18.15
CA ALA A 354 -19.53 -17.53 18.39
C ALA A 354 -20.16 -16.96 17.10
N GLU A 355 -19.42 -16.91 15.99
CA GLU A 355 -19.85 -16.25 14.74
C GLU A 355 -20.20 -17.23 13.61
N GLY A 356 -19.91 -18.53 13.79
CA GLY A 356 -20.07 -19.57 12.76
C GLY A 356 -21.51 -20.00 12.44
N THR A 357 -22.54 -19.29 12.91
CA THR A 357 -23.96 -19.65 12.72
C THR A 357 -24.81 -18.49 12.20
N LEU A 358 -24.22 -17.52 11.51
CA LEU A 358 -24.98 -16.42 10.88
C LEU A 358 -24.96 -16.57 9.35
N ALA A 359 -26.15 -16.46 8.74
CA ALA A 359 -26.31 -16.39 7.30
C ALA A 359 -25.45 -15.22 6.76
N LYS A 360 -24.52 -15.53 5.84
CA LYS A 360 -23.49 -14.57 5.36
C LYS A 360 -24.10 -13.35 4.67
N GLU A 361 -25.29 -13.46 4.08
CA GLU A 361 -25.96 -12.35 3.38
C GLU A 361 -27.47 -12.35 3.66
N CYS A 362 -28.01 -11.18 4.03
CA CYS A 362 -29.45 -10.97 4.20
C CYS A 362 -29.92 -9.94 3.17
N ASN A 363 -30.76 -10.37 2.23
CA ASN A 363 -31.32 -9.52 1.17
C ASN A 363 -32.64 -8.91 1.62
N ILE A 364 -32.71 -7.59 1.64
CA ILE A 364 -33.92 -6.84 2.00
C ILE A 364 -34.53 -6.26 0.71
N GLU A 365 -35.75 -6.65 0.39
CA GLU A 365 -36.57 -6.06 -0.69
C GLU A 365 -37.69 -5.23 -0.06
N THR A 366 -37.71 -3.92 -0.28
CA THR A 366 -38.75 -3.02 0.23
C THR A 366 -39.42 -2.22 -0.89
N ASP A 367 -40.74 -2.08 -0.84
CA ASP A 367 -41.48 -1.13 -1.71
C ASP A 367 -41.43 0.33 -1.19
N LEU A 368 -40.73 0.58 -0.07
CA LEU A 368 -40.57 1.90 0.56
C LEU A 368 -39.47 2.73 -0.12
N GLU A 369 -39.60 4.06 -0.08
CA GLU A 369 -38.62 5.01 -0.64
C GLU A 369 -37.39 5.16 0.26
N VAL A 370 -36.51 4.16 0.21
CA VAL A 370 -35.32 4.09 1.06
C VAL A 370 -34.10 4.60 0.27
N LEU A 371 -33.83 5.91 0.32
CA LEU A 371 -32.74 6.54 -0.43
C LEU A 371 -32.21 7.84 0.22
N ILE A 372 -31.01 8.26 -0.22
CA ILE A 372 -30.46 9.60 0.02
C ILE A 372 -30.92 10.54 -1.12
N PRO A 373 -31.82 11.51 -0.85
CA PRO A 373 -32.37 12.39 -1.88
C PRO A 373 -31.31 13.29 -2.51
N ASP A 374 -31.44 13.56 -3.81
CA ASP A 374 -30.62 14.54 -4.55
C ASP A 374 -30.77 15.96 -3.96
N SER A 375 -31.90 16.25 -3.30
CA SER A 375 -32.15 17.51 -2.59
C SER A 375 -31.37 17.63 -1.28
N TYR A 376 -30.91 16.52 -0.69
CA TYR A 376 -30.13 16.50 0.55
C TYR A 376 -28.63 16.44 0.26
N VAL A 377 -28.21 15.60 -0.69
CA VAL A 377 -26.82 15.51 -1.17
C VAL A 377 -26.80 15.69 -2.68
N SER A 378 -26.39 16.87 -3.14
CA SER A 378 -26.37 17.23 -4.57
C SER A 378 -25.20 16.57 -5.34
N SER A 379 -24.10 16.26 -4.65
CA SER A 379 -22.93 15.61 -5.24
C SER A 379 -23.13 14.10 -5.36
N THR A 380 -23.11 13.58 -6.58
CA THR A 380 -23.22 12.13 -6.86
C THR A 380 -22.07 11.33 -6.25
N VAL A 381 -20.86 11.88 -6.24
CA VAL A 381 -19.65 11.24 -5.68
C VAL A 381 -19.76 11.12 -4.16
N GLU A 382 -20.18 12.19 -3.48
CA GLU A 382 -20.36 12.14 -2.02
C GLU A 382 -21.45 11.17 -1.63
N ARG A 383 -22.57 11.14 -2.37
CA ARG A 383 -23.65 10.20 -2.13
C ARG A 383 -23.22 8.73 -2.28
N LEU A 384 -22.41 8.42 -3.29
CA LEU A 384 -21.86 7.07 -3.46
C LEU A 384 -20.93 6.68 -2.30
N ASN A 385 -20.11 7.61 -1.82
CA ASN A 385 -19.25 7.37 -0.66
C ASN A 385 -20.08 7.13 0.61
N LEU A 386 -21.14 7.92 0.83
CA LEU A 386 -22.06 7.73 1.96
C LEU A 386 -22.75 6.36 1.90
N TYR A 387 -23.16 5.88 0.72
CA TYR A 387 -23.71 4.52 0.59
C TYR A 387 -22.68 3.43 0.91
N LYS A 388 -21.43 3.59 0.46
CA LYS A 388 -20.35 2.63 0.77
C LYS A 388 -20.02 2.60 2.26
N GLU A 389 -19.91 3.78 2.87
CA GLU A 389 -19.66 3.92 4.30
C GLU A 389 -20.78 3.26 5.09
N LEU A 390 -22.04 3.58 4.75
CA LEU A 390 -23.24 3.01 5.36
C LEU A 390 -23.27 1.47 5.28
N ASP A 391 -22.83 0.85 4.19
CA ASP A 391 -22.81 -0.62 4.03
C ASP A 391 -21.70 -1.32 4.86
N SER A 392 -20.64 -0.58 5.22
CA SER A 392 -19.55 -1.11 6.06
C SER A 392 -19.82 -1.05 7.57
N LEU A 393 -20.78 -0.24 8.02
CA LEU A 393 -21.07 -0.04 9.44
C LEU A 393 -21.76 -1.28 10.01
N SER A 394 -21.23 -1.79 11.12
CA SER A 394 -21.70 -3.04 11.73
C SER A 394 -22.17 -2.86 13.17
N THR A 395 -21.81 -1.76 13.83
CA THR A 395 -22.18 -1.54 15.24
C THR A 395 -23.26 -0.45 15.42
N PRO A 396 -24.15 -0.60 16.42
CA PRO A 396 -25.18 0.40 16.70
C PRO A 396 -24.63 1.77 17.12
N GLY A 397 -23.39 1.82 17.66
CA GLY A 397 -22.68 3.06 17.99
C GLY A 397 -22.20 3.81 16.76
N GLU A 398 -21.57 3.09 15.81
CA GLU A 398 -21.15 3.64 14.52
C GLU A 398 -22.31 4.25 13.73
N LEU A 399 -23.49 3.62 13.75
CA LEU A 399 -24.68 4.14 13.09
C LEU A 399 -25.18 5.46 13.70
N GLN A 400 -24.99 5.67 15.01
CA GLN A 400 -25.34 6.93 15.67
C GLN A 400 -24.34 8.03 15.35
N GLU A 401 -23.04 7.72 15.32
CA GLU A 401 -22.01 8.66 14.91
C GLU A 401 -22.20 9.09 13.46
N PHE A 402 -22.47 8.14 12.56
CA PHE A 402 -22.75 8.41 11.15
C PHE A 402 -23.97 9.33 10.98
N ALA A 403 -25.06 9.07 11.72
CA ALA A 403 -26.23 9.96 11.72
C ALA A 403 -25.91 11.36 12.24
N SER A 404 -25.05 11.47 13.27
CA SER A 404 -24.59 12.76 13.79
C SER A 404 -23.75 13.52 12.75
N GLN A 405 -22.85 12.82 12.04
CA GLN A 405 -22.02 13.40 10.99
C GLN A 405 -22.86 13.87 9.79
N LEU A 406 -23.87 13.09 9.38
CA LEU A 406 -24.82 13.52 8.35
C LEU A 406 -25.54 14.80 8.76
N LYS A 407 -25.99 14.87 10.01
CA LYS A 407 -26.68 16.03 10.54
C LYS A 407 -25.80 17.28 10.60
N ASP A 408 -24.53 17.11 10.98
CA ASP A 408 -23.55 18.19 11.04
C ASP A 408 -23.17 18.73 9.65
N ARG A 409 -23.00 17.82 8.68
CA ARG A 409 -22.55 18.18 7.31
C ARG A 409 -23.67 18.68 6.40
N PHE A 410 -24.87 18.09 6.49
CA PHE A 410 -25.95 18.32 5.52
C PHE A 410 -27.25 18.83 6.17
N GLY A 411 -27.29 18.99 7.50
CA GLY A 411 -28.45 19.48 8.21
C GLY A 411 -29.50 18.40 8.48
N THR A 412 -30.77 18.77 8.57
CA THR A 412 -31.86 17.85 8.98
C THR A 412 -32.00 16.66 8.05
N ILE A 413 -31.83 15.44 8.58
CA ILE A 413 -31.90 14.18 7.83
C ILE A 413 -33.34 13.96 7.32
N PRO A 414 -33.55 13.73 6.01
CA PRO A 414 -34.86 13.37 5.45
C PRO A 414 -35.38 12.03 5.99
N GLU A 415 -36.70 11.86 6.01
CA GLU A 415 -37.36 10.63 6.47
C GLU A 415 -36.88 9.39 5.68
N GLN A 416 -36.75 9.51 4.36
CA GLN A 416 -36.23 8.47 3.46
C GLN A 416 -34.80 8.00 3.84
N THR A 417 -33.96 8.91 4.34
CA THR A 417 -32.59 8.60 4.77
C THR A 417 -32.55 8.03 6.19
N LEU A 418 -33.48 8.43 7.07
CA LEU A 418 -33.64 7.78 8.38
C LEU A 418 -34.09 6.32 8.22
N GLU A 419 -35.04 6.07 7.32
CA GLU A 419 -35.46 4.71 6.98
C GLU A 419 -34.29 3.87 6.42
N LEU A 420 -33.42 4.46 5.59
CA LEU A 420 -32.21 3.80 5.08
C LEU A 420 -31.28 3.34 6.22
N ILE A 421 -31.03 4.20 7.20
CA ILE A 421 -30.21 3.85 8.37
C ILE A 421 -30.88 2.73 9.19
N GLU A 422 -32.22 2.74 9.31
CA GLU A 422 -32.96 1.68 9.99
C GLU A 422 -32.92 0.34 9.24
N THR A 423 -32.82 0.33 7.91
CA THR A 423 -32.68 -0.93 7.15
C THR A 423 -31.43 -1.72 7.52
N ILE A 424 -30.33 -1.07 7.90
CA ILE A 424 -29.10 -1.75 8.34
C ILE A 424 -29.32 -2.43 9.68
N LYS A 425 -29.95 -1.73 10.64
CA LYS A 425 -30.32 -2.32 11.93
C LYS A 425 -31.21 -3.54 11.74
N LEU A 426 -32.14 -3.45 10.78
CA LEU A 426 -33.04 -4.54 10.45
C LEU A 426 -32.26 -5.71 9.83
N ARG A 427 -31.30 -5.43 8.94
CA ARG A 427 -30.41 -6.44 8.34
C ARG A 427 -29.57 -7.17 9.39
N GLN A 428 -29.01 -6.44 10.35
CA GLN A 428 -28.23 -7.01 11.44
C GLN A 428 -29.07 -7.95 12.29
N LYS A 429 -30.25 -7.49 12.70
CA LYS A 429 -31.17 -8.29 13.49
C LYS A 429 -31.70 -9.51 12.74
N ALA A 430 -31.88 -9.38 11.43
CA ALA A 430 -32.23 -10.48 10.55
C ALA A 430 -31.12 -11.53 10.46
N ARG A 431 -29.85 -11.10 10.37
CA ARG A 431 -28.69 -12.00 10.40
C ARG A 431 -28.58 -12.75 11.74
N GLU A 432 -28.75 -12.06 12.86
CA GLU A 432 -28.77 -12.69 14.20
C GLU A 432 -29.85 -13.79 14.31
N MET A 433 -30.95 -13.62 13.57
CA MET A 433 -32.04 -14.58 13.51
C MET A 433 -31.88 -15.62 12.39
N GLY A 434 -30.80 -15.60 11.59
CA GLY A 434 -30.58 -16.54 10.49
C GLY A 434 -31.51 -16.33 9.27
N ILE A 435 -32.07 -15.13 9.09
CA ILE A 435 -32.97 -14.81 7.99
C ILE A 435 -32.15 -14.40 6.76
N GLU A 436 -32.30 -15.14 5.66
CA GLU A 436 -31.59 -14.85 4.39
C GLU A 436 -32.28 -13.79 3.53
N LYS A 437 -33.61 -13.71 3.59
CA LYS A 437 -34.37 -12.75 2.77
C LYS A 437 -35.53 -12.14 3.52
N LEU A 438 -35.62 -10.81 3.52
CA LEU A 438 -36.74 -10.05 4.05
C LEU A 438 -37.43 -9.29 2.91
N VAL A 439 -38.73 -9.52 2.74
CA VAL A 439 -39.54 -8.83 1.72
C VAL A 439 -40.62 -8.02 2.43
N LEU A 440 -40.55 -6.69 2.33
CA LEU A 440 -41.53 -5.74 2.85
C LEU A 440 -42.37 -5.20 1.67
N LYS A 441 -43.54 -5.81 1.44
CA LYS A 441 -44.46 -5.44 0.35
C LYS A 441 -45.91 -5.40 0.81
N ARG A 442 -46.68 -4.40 0.38
CA ARG A 442 -48.13 -4.27 0.63
C ARG A 442 -48.53 -4.46 2.11
N ASP A 443 -47.89 -3.72 3.02
CA ASP A 443 -48.11 -3.78 4.48
C ASP A 443 -47.83 -5.15 5.14
N ARG A 444 -46.98 -5.97 4.53
CA ARG A 444 -46.57 -7.29 5.03
C ARG A 444 -45.06 -7.47 4.98
N MET A 445 -44.51 -8.09 6.01
CA MET A 445 -43.11 -8.55 6.03
C MET A 445 -43.08 -10.06 5.85
N ILE A 446 -42.33 -10.53 4.87
CA ILE A 446 -42.08 -11.95 4.63
C ILE A 446 -40.62 -12.21 4.90
N ALA A 447 -40.32 -12.92 5.99
CA ALA A 447 -38.98 -13.41 6.29
C ALA A 447 -38.84 -14.82 5.74
N THR A 448 -37.86 -15.03 4.87
CA THR A 448 -37.52 -16.36 4.34
C THR A 448 -36.24 -16.83 4.99
N ILE A 449 -36.31 -18.03 5.57
CA ILE A 449 -35.17 -18.77 6.11
C ILE A 449 -35.01 -19.98 5.20
N ALA A 450 -33.88 -20.09 4.49
CA ALA A 450 -33.55 -21.34 3.81
C ALA A 450 -32.95 -22.32 4.81
N PHE A 451 -33.27 -23.59 4.64
CA PHE A 451 -32.78 -24.65 5.51
C PHE A 451 -32.19 -25.78 4.68
N GLU A 452 -31.07 -26.35 5.14
CA GLU A 452 -30.66 -27.70 4.76
C GLU A 452 -31.21 -28.69 5.80
N ARG A 453 -31.77 -29.82 5.36
CA ARG A 453 -32.34 -30.84 6.26
C ARG A 453 -31.27 -31.34 7.23
N GLY A 454 -31.43 -31.04 8.52
CA GLY A 454 -30.53 -31.48 9.59
C GLY A 454 -29.70 -30.38 10.27
N SER A 455 -29.95 -29.10 9.99
CA SER A 455 -29.22 -28.00 10.63
C SER A 455 -29.61 -27.81 12.11
N SER A 456 -28.61 -27.48 12.94
CA SER A 456 -28.70 -27.17 14.39
C SER A 456 -29.59 -25.96 14.74
N TYR A 457 -30.21 -25.34 13.73
CA TYR A 457 -31.06 -24.15 13.88
C TYR A 457 -32.39 -24.46 14.57
N PHE A 458 -32.94 -25.67 14.39
CA PHE A 458 -34.16 -26.12 15.09
C PHE A 458 -33.98 -26.30 16.60
N GLU A 459 -32.74 -26.46 17.08
CA GLU A 459 -32.40 -26.55 18.50
C GLU A 459 -32.02 -25.18 19.10
N SER A 460 -31.99 -24.12 18.28
CA SER A 460 -31.60 -22.80 18.73
C SER A 460 -32.68 -22.13 19.60
N PRO A 461 -32.29 -21.38 20.64
CA PRO A 461 -33.23 -20.63 21.47
C PRO A 461 -34.00 -19.56 20.67
N THR A 462 -33.41 -19.05 19.58
CA THR A 462 -34.04 -18.08 18.68
C THR A 462 -35.22 -18.66 17.91
N PHE A 463 -35.12 -19.91 17.42
CA PHE A 463 -36.24 -20.60 16.76
C PHE A 463 -37.36 -20.95 17.74
N THR A 464 -37.01 -21.35 18.97
CA THR A 464 -37.98 -21.61 20.04
C THR A 464 -38.77 -20.33 20.40
N ASN A 465 -38.10 -19.18 20.45
CA ASN A 465 -38.75 -17.88 20.68
C ASN A 465 -39.66 -17.46 19.52
N ILE A 466 -39.30 -17.75 18.28
CA ILE A 466 -40.17 -17.53 17.11
C ILE A 466 -41.45 -18.38 17.20
N LEU A 467 -41.33 -19.64 17.61
CA LEU A 467 -42.48 -20.55 17.81
C LEU A 467 -43.37 -20.10 18.97
N LEU A 468 -42.80 -19.69 20.11
CA LEU A 468 -43.55 -19.17 21.25
C LEU A 468 -44.29 -17.88 20.89
N PHE A 469 -43.66 -16.99 20.11
CA PHE A 469 -44.31 -15.77 19.63
C PHE A 469 -45.44 -16.06 18.63
N ALA A 470 -45.25 -17.06 17.75
CA ALA A 470 -46.30 -17.53 16.84
C ALA A 470 -47.52 -18.08 17.59
N GLN A 471 -47.31 -18.78 18.72
CA GLN A 471 -48.38 -19.28 19.58
C GLN A 471 -49.09 -18.16 20.35
N ALA A 472 -48.37 -17.13 20.80
CA ALA A 472 -48.93 -16.00 21.54
C ALA A 472 -49.74 -15.03 20.67
N TYR A 473 -49.38 -14.88 19.39
CA TYR A 473 -50.01 -13.91 18.47
C TYR A 473 -50.40 -14.52 17.10
N PRO A 474 -51.37 -15.46 17.05
CA PRO A 474 -51.77 -16.16 15.82
C PRO A 474 -52.37 -15.26 14.73
N ASN A 475 -52.81 -14.04 15.09
CA ASN A 475 -53.35 -13.07 14.13
C ASN A 475 -52.27 -12.22 13.41
N ILE A 476 -51.04 -12.20 13.94
CA ILE A 476 -49.97 -11.32 13.46
C ILE A 476 -48.92 -12.10 12.66
N LEU A 477 -48.75 -13.39 12.95
CA LEU A 477 -47.70 -14.24 12.40
C LEU A 477 -48.30 -15.50 11.76
N GLN A 478 -48.07 -15.67 10.45
CA GLN A 478 -48.41 -16.89 9.73
C GLN A 478 -47.13 -17.60 9.28
N LEU A 479 -46.97 -18.85 9.70
CA LEU A 479 -45.89 -19.73 9.24
C LEU A 479 -46.36 -20.48 7.99
N LYS A 480 -45.57 -20.40 6.91
CA LYS A 480 -45.74 -21.23 5.72
C LYS A 480 -44.47 -22.01 5.46
N GLU A 481 -44.59 -23.33 5.49
CA GLU A 481 -43.50 -24.25 5.19
C GLU A 481 -43.64 -24.77 3.76
N SER A 482 -42.53 -24.77 3.02
CA SER A 482 -42.37 -25.42 1.72
C SER A 482 -41.14 -26.31 1.77
N GLU A 483 -41.01 -27.30 0.88
CA GLU A 483 -40.05 -28.42 0.99
C GLU A 483 -38.57 -28.03 1.26
N GLU A 484 -38.17 -26.78 0.97
CA GLU A 484 -36.80 -26.25 1.18
C GLU A 484 -36.74 -24.84 1.83
N LYS A 485 -37.88 -24.21 2.19
CA LYS A 485 -37.91 -22.82 2.72
C LYS A 485 -39.01 -22.62 3.76
N LEU A 486 -38.64 -21.97 4.88
CA LEU A 486 -39.58 -21.50 5.90
C LEU A 486 -39.86 -20.02 5.64
N SER A 487 -41.13 -19.68 5.37
CA SER A 487 -41.56 -18.30 5.19
C SER A 487 -42.43 -17.86 6.36
N ILE A 488 -41.97 -16.84 7.09
CA ILE A 488 -42.70 -16.21 8.20
C ILE A 488 -43.33 -14.93 7.67
N VAL A 489 -44.65 -14.87 7.67
CA VAL A 489 -45.41 -13.69 7.22
C VAL A 489 -45.92 -12.92 8.43
N PHE A 490 -45.51 -11.66 8.55
CA PHE A 490 -45.99 -10.73 9.54
C PHE A 490 -46.96 -9.71 8.91
N SER A 491 -48.11 -9.49 9.54
CA SER A 491 -49.09 -8.48 9.11
C SER A 491 -49.82 -7.85 10.30
N PRO A 492 -50.08 -6.53 10.33
CA PRO A 492 -49.65 -5.49 9.37
C PRO A 492 -48.34 -4.80 9.80
N ILE A 493 -47.43 -4.58 8.85
CA ILE A 493 -46.18 -3.81 9.06
C ILE A 493 -46.10 -2.72 8.00
N LYS A 494 -46.20 -1.45 8.42
CA LYS A 494 -46.25 -0.28 7.53
C LYS A 494 -44.93 0.47 7.43
N SER A 495 -43.99 0.27 8.35
CA SER A 495 -42.68 0.93 8.36
C SER A 495 -41.56 0.01 8.82
N ILE A 496 -40.32 0.36 8.46
CA ILE A 496 -39.10 -0.38 8.85
C ILE A 496 -38.91 -0.35 10.37
N SER A 497 -39.25 0.76 11.03
CA SER A 497 -39.22 0.85 12.50
C SER A 497 -40.23 -0.08 13.17
N GLN A 498 -41.39 -0.34 12.55
CA GLN A 498 -42.35 -1.34 13.05
C GLN A 498 -41.81 -2.76 12.88
N ALA A 499 -41.15 -3.05 11.76
CA ALA A 499 -40.47 -4.33 11.53
C ALA A 499 -39.33 -4.58 12.53
N LEU A 500 -38.56 -3.54 12.85
CA LEU A 500 -37.54 -3.60 13.90
C LEU A 500 -38.12 -3.87 15.28
N LYS A 501 -39.26 -3.26 15.62
CA LYS A 501 -39.97 -3.49 16.88
C LYS A 501 -40.52 -4.91 17.00
N THR A 502 -41.06 -5.47 15.92
CA THR A 502 -41.57 -6.84 15.94
C THR A 502 -40.42 -7.85 16.07
N LEU A 503 -39.33 -7.66 15.34
CA LEU A 503 -38.13 -8.50 15.47
C LEU A 503 -37.46 -8.33 16.85
N SER A 504 -37.49 -7.13 17.43
CA SER A 504 -36.97 -6.89 18.80
C SER A 504 -37.83 -7.52 19.89
N GLN A 505 -39.15 -7.55 19.72
CA GLN A 505 -40.06 -8.26 20.62
C GLN A 505 -39.84 -9.77 20.60
N ILE A 506 -39.55 -10.35 19.43
CA ILE A 506 -39.24 -11.79 19.31
C ILE A 506 -37.91 -12.15 19.98
N THR A 507 -36.92 -11.27 19.94
CA THR A 507 -35.60 -11.51 20.57
C THR A 507 -35.61 -11.28 22.08
N ASN A 508 -36.48 -10.40 22.59
CA ASN A 508 -36.58 -10.05 24.01
C ASN A 508 -37.61 -10.87 24.81
N LEU A 509 -38.28 -11.86 24.20
CA LEU A 509 -39.06 -12.84 24.94
C LEU A 509 -38.10 -13.83 25.61
N GLN A 510 -37.65 -13.45 26.81
CA GLN A 510 -37.04 -14.33 27.80
C GLN A 510 -38.05 -14.69 28.88
#